data_AF-A0A420IJV1-F1
#
_entry.id   AF-A0A420IJV1-F1
#
_cell.length_a   1.000
_cell.length_b   1.000
_cell.length_c   1.000
_cell.angle_alpha   90.00
_cell.angle_beta   90.00
_cell.angle_gamma   90.00
#
_symmetry.space_group_name_H-M   'P 1'
#
loop_
_entity.id
_entity.type
_entity.pdbx_description
1 polymer ?
#
loop_
_entity_poly.entity_id
_entity_poly.type
_entity_poly.pdbx_seq_one_letter_code
_entity_poly.pdbx_strand_id
1 'polypeptide(L)'
;MKYGGAENSLDICLDIFEDTCLNLGLPPIAYSLGTPTMLKGNTQKYYYHRISKLKIGHEGLIKRLREHFETELRRQDHLAQWYDFSLQVIVHDNPEKSLMECFEMLLDKLHKLQGELSKKMRDDESARDRLQVACQMIPTCCKVFFAPNPTFGGFTAEIRNAISTEGQLFRVKASYKEDLA
;
A
#
# COMPACT_ATOMS: atom_id res chain seq x y z
N MET A 1 9.08 9.46 -8.27
CA MET A 1 7.65 9.57 -7.88
C MET A 1 7.33 11.04 -7.60
N LYS A 2 6.11 11.52 -7.83
CA LYS A 2 5.70 12.91 -7.50
C LYS A 2 4.53 12.89 -6.52
N TYR A 3 4.58 13.75 -5.50
CA TYR A 3 3.58 13.87 -4.44
C TYR A 3 2.34 14.62 -4.93
N GLY A 4 1.20 13.92 -5.01
CA GLY A 4 -0.11 14.48 -5.37
C GLY A 4 -1.05 14.73 -4.19
N GLY A 5 -0.63 14.46 -2.95
CA GLY A 5 -1.50 14.57 -1.77
C GLY A 5 -2.21 13.26 -1.50
N ALA A 6 -3.50 13.18 -1.85
CA ALA A 6 -4.38 12.04 -1.53
C ALA A 6 -3.86 10.66 -2.03
N GLU A 7 -3.06 10.66 -3.09
CA GLU A 7 -2.65 9.44 -3.79
C GLU A 7 -1.30 8.87 -3.35
N ASN A 8 -0.52 9.64 -2.59
CA ASN A 8 0.88 9.33 -2.31
C ASN A 8 1.24 9.66 -0.85
N SER A 9 2.17 8.90 -0.30
CA SER A 9 2.81 9.21 0.98
C SER A 9 3.81 10.36 0.80
N LEU A 10 3.68 11.43 1.60
CA LEU A 10 4.65 12.53 1.56
C LEU A 10 6.04 12.03 1.93
N ASP A 11 6.14 11.18 2.95
CA ASP A 11 7.42 10.61 3.42
C ASP A 11 8.15 9.85 2.31
N ILE A 12 7.47 8.94 1.60
CA ILE A 12 8.12 8.17 0.53
C ILE A 12 8.55 9.09 -0.62
N CYS A 13 7.71 10.07 -0.97
CA CYS A 13 8.07 11.07 -1.97
C CYS A 13 9.27 11.92 -1.54
N LEU A 14 9.40 12.21 -0.24
CA LEU A 14 10.53 12.95 0.31
C LEU A 14 11.80 12.13 0.30
N ASP A 15 11.77 10.88 0.76
CA ASP A 15 12.93 9.99 0.75
C ASP A 15 13.49 9.89 -0.69
N ILE A 16 12.61 9.68 -1.70
CA ILE A 16 13.01 9.66 -3.11
C ILE A 16 13.59 11.00 -3.58
N PHE A 17 12.99 12.13 -3.16
CA PHE A 17 13.44 13.46 -3.55
C PHE A 17 14.81 13.79 -2.95
N GLU A 18 14.99 13.53 -1.66
CA GLU A 18 16.24 13.78 -0.93
C GLU A 18 17.37 12.92 -1.49
N ASP A 19 17.14 11.63 -1.75
CA ASP A 19 18.09 10.74 -2.42
C ASP A 19 18.46 11.26 -3.82
N THR A 20 17.47 11.76 -4.57
CA THR A 20 17.72 12.37 -5.89
C THR A 20 18.61 13.61 -5.77
N CYS A 21 18.36 14.47 -4.79
CA CYS A 21 19.17 15.66 -4.54
C CYS A 21 20.60 15.31 -4.12
N LEU A 22 20.77 14.31 -3.24
CA LEU A 22 22.09 13.81 -2.83
C LEU A 22 22.88 13.28 -4.03
N ASN A 23 22.25 12.45 -4.87
CA ASN A 23 22.87 11.89 -6.07
C ASN A 23 23.27 12.97 -7.10
N LEU A 24 22.63 14.14 -7.07
CA LEU A 24 22.96 15.30 -7.90
C LEU A 24 23.98 16.24 -7.24
N GLY A 25 24.50 15.91 -6.05
CA GLY A 25 25.48 16.72 -5.32
C GLY A 25 24.89 18.01 -4.71
N LEU A 26 23.57 18.10 -4.57
CA LEU A 26 22.93 19.25 -3.95
C LEU A 26 23.05 19.17 -2.42
N PRO A 27 23.48 20.26 -1.74
CA PRO A 27 23.49 20.28 -0.29
C PRO A 27 22.06 20.44 0.27
N PRO A 28 21.75 19.94 1.47
CA PRO A 28 20.41 20.04 2.09
C PRO A 28 19.82 21.44 2.14
N ILE A 29 20.67 22.47 2.28
CA ILE A 29 20.23 23.88 2.28
C ILE A 29 19.60 24.32 0.95
N ALA A 30 19.93 23.65 -0.16
CA ALA A 30 19.38 23.93 -1.49
C ALA A 30 18.07 23.17 -1.77
N TYR A 31 17.64 22.24 -0.90
CA TYR A 31 16.49 21.37 -1.17
C TYR A 31 15.17 22.14 -1.33
N SER A 32 15.03 23.28 -0.63
CA SER A 32 13.87 24.15 -0.75
C SER A 32 13.66 24.67 -2.18
N LEU A 33 14.74 24.88 -2.95
CA LEU A 33 14.68 25.31 -4.35
C LEU A 33 14.17 24.19 -5.26
N GLY A 34 14.50 22.94 -4.93
CA GLY A 34 14.13 21.74 -5.69
C GLY A 34 12.74 21.19 -5.36
N THR A 35 12.19 21.50 -4.18
CA THR A 35 10.91 20.94 -3.70
C THR A 35 9.72 21.08 -4.68
N PRO A 36 9.57 22.13 -5.51
CA PRO A 36 8.46 22.20 -6.46
C PRO A 36 8.45 21.08 -7.51
N THR A 37 9.60 20.46 -7.76
CA THR A 37 9.78 19.41 -8.78
C THR A 37 9.18 18.07 -8.36
N MET A 38 9.14 17.79 -7.05
CA MET A 38 8.52 16.59 -6.48
C MET A 38 7.00 16.71 -6.31
N LEU A 39 6.40 17.88 -6.57
CA LEU A 39 4.95 18.10 -6.42
C LEU A 39 4.21 17.92 -7.75
N LYS A 40 2.96 17.44 -7.69
CA LYS A 40 2.06 17.36 -8.86
C LYS A 40 0.63 17.76 -8.51
N GLY A 41 -0.16 18.19 -9.49
CA GLY A 41 -1.58 18.45 -9.31
C GLY A 41 -1.85 19.53 -8.24
N ASN A 42 -2.74 19.23 -7.29
CA ASN A 42 -3.19 20.20 -6.29
C ASN A 42 -2.11 20.59 -5.27
N THR A 43 -1.16 19.71 -4.95
CA THR A 43 -0.05 20.03 -4.04
C THR A 43 0.88 21.07 -4.66
N GLN A 44 1.17 20.93 -5.95
CA GLN A 44 1.98 21.90 -6.69
C GLN A 44 1.29 23.26 -6.78
N LYS A 45 -0.03 23.27 -7.07
CA LYS A 45 -0.82 24.50 -7.06
C LYS A 45 -0.78 25.18 -5.69
N TYR A 46 -1.01 24.42 -4.61
CA TYR A 46 -0.96 24.93 -3.24
C TYR A 46 0.40 25.54 -2.90
N TYR A 47 1.49 24.86 -3.28
CA TYR A 47 2.84 25.37 -3.10
C TYR A 47 3.01 26.75 -3.73
N TYR A 48 2.68 26.92 -5.01
CA TYR A 48 2.86 28.20 -5.68
C TYR A 48 1.94 29.30 -5.14
N HIS A 49 0.73 28.97 -4.70
CA HIS A 49 -0.23 29.95 -4.18
C HIS A 49 0.05 30.39 -2.73
N ARG A 50 0.48 29.44 -1.88
CA ARG A 50 0.52 29.65 -0.43
C ARG A 50 1.93 29.59 0.16
N ILE A 51 2.89 28.92 -0.48
CA ILE A 51 4.21 28.67 0.09
C ILE A 51 5.33 29.39 -0.64
N SER A 52 5.32 29.48 -1.98
CA SER A 52 6.46 29.96 -2.78
C SER A 52 7.00 31.34 -2.40
N LYS A 53 6.13 32.21 -1.85
CA LYS A 53 6.47 33.57 -1.41
C LYS A 53 6.94 33.64 0.05
N LEU A 54 6.75 32.56 0.80
CA LEU A 54 7.19 32.44 2.18
C LEU A 54 8.68 32.08 2.14
N LYS A 55 9.54 32.97 2.67
CA LYS A 55 10.99 32.73 2.79
C LYS A 55 11.28 31.72 3.90
N ILE A 56 10.77 30.49 3.74
CA ILE A 56 10.90 29.40 4.70
C ILE A 56 11.85 28.34 4.14
N GLY A 57 12.63 27.71 5.03
CA GLY A 57 13.50 26.61 4.67
C GLY A 57 12.73 25.34 4.29
N HIS A 58 13.48 24.32 3.87
CA HIS A 58 12.93 23.04 3.42
C HIS A 58 12.00 22.40 4.47
N GLU A 59 12.43 22.33 5.73
CA GLU A 59 11.62 21.78 6.83
C GLU A 59 10.27 22.51 7.03
N GLY A 60 10.28 23.85 6.99
CA GLY A 60 9.07 24.65 7.12
C GLY A 60 8.09 24.46 5.95
N LEU A 61 8.62 24.24 4.75
CA LEU A 61 7.84 23.91 3.55
C LEU A 61 7.17 22.54 3.73
N ILE A 62 7.94 21.51 4.10
CA ILE A 62 7.43 20.15 4.34
C ILE A 62 6.36 20.14 5.42
N LYS A 63 6.58 20.87 6.52
CA LYS A 63 5.59 21.01 7.60
C LYS A 63 4.25 21.53 7.08
N ARG A 64 4.25 22.59 6.25
CA ARG A 64 3.02 23.14 5.67
C ARG A 64 2.33 22.21 4.68
N LEU A 65 3.10 21.47 3.88
CA LEU A 65 2.53 20.45 2.99
C LEU A 65 1.84 19.36 3.81
N ARG A 66 2.48 18.91 4.90
CA ARG A 66 1.93 17.90 5.79
C ARG A 66 0.65 18.39 6.47
N GLU A 67 0.66 19.56 7.08
CA GLU A 67 -0.51 20.16 7.75
C GLU A 67 -1.71 20.33 6.82
N HIS A 68 -1.48 20.63 5.54
CA HIS A 68 -2.56 20.84 4.59
C HIS A 68 -3.10 19.54 3.96
N PHE A 69 -2.25 18.57 3.67
CA PHE A 69 -2.61 17.39 2.88
C PHE A 69 -2.63 16.06 3.67
N GLU A 70 -1.91 15.97 4.79
CA GLU A 70 -1.87 14.80 5.69
C GLU A 70 -2.61 15.12 7.00
N THR A 71 -3.88 15.51 6.88
CA THR A 71 -4.71 15.87 8.04
C THR A 71 -4.98 14.66 8.93
N GLU A 72 -5.25 14.92 10.22
CA GLU A 72 -5.58 13.87 11.20
C GLU A 72 -6.82 13.07 10.77
N LEU A 73 -7.82 13.73 10.20
CA LEU A 73 -9.01 13.07 9.67
C LEU A 73 -8.66 12.07 8.56
N ARG A 74 -7.77 12.44 7.64
CA ARG A 74 -7.30 11.55 6.58
C ARG A 74 -6.51 10.38 7.16
N ARG A 75 -5.66 10.63 8.16
CA ARG A 75 -4.90 9.58 8.85
C ARG A 75 -5.84 8.55 9.49
N GLN A 76 -6.93 9.01 10.12
CA GLN A 76 -7.94 8.14 10.71
C GLN A 76 -8.71 7.35 9.64
N ASP A 77 -9.08 7.99 8.53
CA ASP A 77 -9.74 7.32 7.40
C ASP A 77 -8.86 6.22 6.81
N HIS A 78 -7.57 6.48 6.58
CA HIS A 78 -6.63 5.47 6.08
C HIS A 78 -6.44 4.31 7.07
N LEU A 79 -6.43 4.59 8.38
CA LEU A 79 -6.38 3.54 9.40
C LEU A 79 -7.66 2.71 9.44
N ALA A 80 -8.83 3.35 9.30
CA ALA A 80 -10.09 2.63 9.20
C ALA A 80 -10.08 1.71 7.98
N GLN A 81 -9.69 2.24 6.82
CA GLN A 81 -9.53 1.45 5.60
C GLN A 81 -8.55 0.30 5.80
N TRP A 82 -7.39 0.55 6.45
CA TRP A 82 -6.42 -0.48 6.78
C TRP A 82 -7.07 -1.64 7.52
N TYR A 83 -7.87 -1.41 8.56
CA TYR A 83 -8.49 -2.49 9.34
C TYR A 83 -9.75 -3.11 8.71
N ASP A 84 -10.42 -2.43 7.78
CA ASP A 84 -11.71 -2.86 7.25
C ASP A 84 -11.61 -3.81 6.04
N PHE A 85 -10.55 -3.71 5.22
CA PHE A 85 -10.47 -4.52 4.00
C PHE A 85 -10.23 -6.03 4.27
N SER A 86 -10.77 -6.89 3.43
CA SER A 86 -10.51 -8.35 3.51
C SER A 86 -10.56 -8.98 2.13
N LEU A 87 -9.97 -10.18 2.00
CA LEU A 87 -10.04 -10.94 0.76
C LEU A 87 -11.50 -11.31 0.42
N GLN A 88 -12.31 -11.57 1.44
CA GLN A 88 -13.75 -11.85 1.27
C GLN A 88 -14.49 -10.68 0.61
N VAL A 89 -14.25 -9.45 1.07
CA VAL A 89 -14.85 -8.25 0.48
C VAL A 89 -14.39 -8.07 -0.97
N ILE A 90 -13.10 -8.24 -1.26
CA ILE A 90 -12.58 -8.09 -2.62
C ILE A 90 -13.20 -9.13 -3.58
N VAL A 91 -13.33 -10.39 -3.13
CA VAL A 91 -13.98 -11.45 -3.92
C VAL A 91 -15.45 -11.14 -4.17
N HIS A 92 -16.16 -10.66 -3.14
CA HIS A 92 -17.56 -10.25 -3.27
C HIS A 92 -17.74 -9.11 -4.30
N ASP A 93 -16.84 -8.13 -4.27
CA ASP A 93 -16.92 -6.94 -5.14
C ASP A 93 -16.39 -7.18 -6.57
N ASN A 94 -15.74 -8.32 -6.82
CA ASN A 94 -15.16 -8.69 -8.13
C ASN A 94 -15.55 -10.13 -8.51
N PRO A 95 -16.85 -10.44 -8.69
CA PRO A 95 -17.33 -11.81 -8.94
C PRO A 95 -16.81 -12.41 -10.26
N GLU A 96 -16.35 -11.59 -11.20
CA GLU A 96 -15.79 -11.99 -12.48
C GLU A 96 -14.32 -12.44 -12.40
N LYS A 97 -13.64 -12.16 -11.30
CA LYS A 97 -12.20 -12.43 -11.13
C LYS A 97 -11.95 -13.73 -10.40
N SER A 98 -10.83 -14.37 -10.71
CA SER A 98 -10.36 -15.52 -9.96
C SER A 98 -9.93 -15.13 -8.55
N LEU A 99 -9.93 -16.10 -7.63
CA LEU A 99 -9.43 -15.90 -6.26
C LEU A 99 -7.97 -15.42 -6.24
N MET A 100 -7.16 -15.85 -7.20
CA MET A 100 -5.76 -15.41 -7.34
C MET A 100 -5.69 -13.92 -7.73
N GLU A 101 -6.48 -13.47 -8.70
CA GLU A 101 -6.52 -12.06 -9.07
C GLU A 101 -7.03 -11.18 -7.92
N CYS A 102 -8.06 -11.63 -7.20
CA CYS A 102 -8.54 -10.96 -6.00
C CYS A 102 -7.48 -10.89 -4.89
N PHE A 103 -6.64 -11.93 -4.77
CA PHE A 103 -5.52 -11.93 -3.82
C PHE A 103 -4.41 -10.95 -4.22
N GLU A 104 -4.03 -10.85 -5.50
CA GLU A 104 -3.06 -9.84 -5.92
C GLU A 104 -3.60 -8.41 -5.73
N MET A 105 -4.90 -8.19 -5.98
CA MET A 105 -5.55 -6.91 -5.66
C MET A 105 -5.53 -6.58 -4.17
N LEU A 106 -5.65 -7.59 -3.30
CA LEU A 106 -5.52 -7.44 -1.85
C LEU A 106 -4.11 -6.96 -1.49
N LEU A 107 -3.07 -7.57 -2.07
CA LEU A 107 -1.67 -7.20 -1.81
C LEU A 107 -1.37 -5.78 -2.28
N ASP A 108 -1.83 -5.41 -3.46
CA ASP A 108 -1.69 -4.04 -3.98
C ASP A 108 -2.36 -3.02 -3.05
N LYS A 109 -3.58 -3.32 -2.58
CA LYS A 109 -4.31 -2.46 -1.63
C LYS A 109 -3.58 -2.36 -0.29
N LEU A 110 -3.04 -3.48 0.21
CA LEU A 110 -2.26 -3.53 1.45
C LEU A 110 -1.02 -2.64 1.33
N HIS A 111 -0.18 -2.82 0.31
CA HIS A 111 1.04 -2.03 0.14
C HIS A 111 0.74 -0.53 -0.03
N LYS A 112 -0.32 -0.19 -0.78
CA LYS A 112 -0.74 1.20 -0.95
C LYS A 112 -1.14 1.84 0.37
N LEU A 113 -2.02 1.18 1.13
CA LEU A 113 -2.48 1.70 2.42
C LEU A 113 -1.32 1.79 3.41
N GLN A 114 -0.46 0.77 3.48
CA GLN A 114 0.68 0.74 4.39
C GLN A 114 1.63 1.92 4.16
N GLY A 115 1.92 2.24 2.89
CA GLY A 115 2.77 3.38 2.54
C GLY A 115 2.27 4.72 3.08
N GLU A 116 0.96 4.84 3.30
CA GLU A 116 0.30 6.05 3.81
C GLU A 116 0.13 6.06 5.34
N LEU A 117 0.48 4.96 6.04
CA LEU A 117 0.48 4.89 7.49
C LEU A 117 1.72 5.54 8.11
N SER A 118 1.74 5.64 9.44
CA SER A 118 2.93 6.10 10.18
C SER A 118 4.13 5.18 9.95
N LYS A 119 5.36 5.73 10.01
CA LYS A 119 6.60 4.94 9.83
C LYS A 119 6.68 3.67 10.70
N LYS A 120 6.04 3.67 11.88
CA LYS A 120 5.99 2.53 12.82
C LYS A 120 5.13 1.35 12.37
N MET A 121 4.36 1.50 11.29
CA MET A 121 3.48 0.46 10.75
C MET A 121 3.91 0.03 9.34
N ARG A 122 5.05 0.54 8.86
CA ARG A 122 5.58 0.29 7.51
C ARG A 122 6.56 -0.89 7.47
N ASP A 123 6.63 -1.66 8.54
CA ASP A 123 7.42 -2.88 8.62
C ASP A 123 6.68 -4.11 8.06
N ASP A 124 7.46 -5.13 7.70
CA ASP A 124 6.96 -6.39 7.15
C ASP A 124 6.13 -7.19 8.16
N GLU A 125 6.36 -7.02 9.47
CA GLU A 125 5.61 -7.68 10.54
C GLU A 125 4.16 -7.19 10.55
N SER A 126 3.97 -5.87 10.58
CA SER A 126 2.65 -5.22 10.49
C SER A 126 1.92 -5.59 9.20
N ALA A 127 2.63 -5.67 8.07
CA ALA A 127 2.06 -6.12 6.80
C ALA A 127 1.59 -7.57 6.85
N ARG A 128 2.41 -8.46 7.42
CA ARG A 128 2.12 -9.89 7.54
C ARG A 128 0.93 -10.14 8.47
N ASP A 129 0.94 -9.56 9.65
CA ASP A 129 -0.15 -9.68 10.62
C ASP A 129 -1.46 -9.17 10.01
N ARG A 130 -1.38 -8.06 9.29
CA ARG A 130 -2.56 -7.52 8.60
C ARG A 130 -3.08 -8.47 7.53
N LEU A 131 -2.19 -9.02 6.70
CA LEU A 131 -2.52 -9.97 5.65
C LEU A 131 -3.19 -11.21 6.23
N GLN A 132 -2.72 -11.69 7.39
CA GLN A 132 -3.32 -12.83 8.09
C GLN A 132 -4.77 -12.55 8.46
N VAL A 133 -5.04 -11.41 9.10
CA VAL A 133 -6.41 -10.99 9.46
C VAL A 133 -7.27 -10.80 8.20
N ALA A 134 -6.72 -10.22 7.12
CA ALA A 134 -7.45 -9.96 5.89
C ALA A 134 -7.88 -11.25 5.16
N CYS A 135 -7.15 -12.35 5.34
CA CYS A 135 -7.41 -13.63 4.69
C CYS A 135 -8.17 -14.63 5.57
N GLN A 136 -8.41 -14.33 6.85
CA GLN A 136 -8.91 -15.30 7.85
C GLN A 136 -10.25 -15.97 7.49
N MET A 137 -11.10 -15.29 6.71
CA MET A 137 -12.42 -15.77 6.33
C MET A 137 -12.44 -16.65 5.07
N ILE A 138 -11.28 -16.90 4.45
CA ILE A 138 -11.18 -17.72 3.24
C ILE A 138 -10.77 -19.15 3.62
N PRO A 139 -11.66 -20.15 3.43
CA PRO A 139 -11.41 -21.53 3.86
C PRO A 139 -10.14 -22.15 3.27
N THR A 140 -9.80 -21.78 2.03
CA THR A 140 -8.57 -22.19 1.32
C THR A 140 -7.31 -21.90 2.12
N CYS A 141 -7.32 -20.79 2.85
CA CYS A 141 -6.17 -20.27 3.58
C CYS A 141 -6.02 -20.88 4.98
N CYS A 142 -7.02 -21.65 5.46
CA CYS A 142 -7.03 -22.21 6.81
C CYS A 142 -5.76 -22.99 7.16
N LYS A 143 -5.20 -23.75 6.21
CA LYS A 143 -3.97 -24.54 6.43
C LYS A 143 -2.74 -23.67 6.68
N VAL A 144 -2.68 -22.48 6.10
CA VAL A 144 -1.55 -21.56 6.21
C VAL A 144 -1.49 -20.91 7.60
N PHE A 145 -2.64 -20.74 8.26
CA PHE A 145 -2.72 -20.06 9.55
C PHE A 145 -2.25 -20.90 10.76
N PHE A 146 -2.09 -22.22 10.61
CA PHE A 146 -1.62 -23.07 11.71
C PHE A 146 -0.13 -22.90 12.01
N ALA A 147 0.67 -22.57 10.99
CA ALA A 147 2.10 -22.33 11.12
C ALA A 147 2.53 -21.33 10.03
N PRO A 148 2.12 -20.06 10.13
CA PRO A 148 2.36 -19.08 9.08
C PRO A 148 3.85 -18.77 8.97
N ASN A 149 4.38 -18.67 7.76
CA ASN A 149 5.75 -18.20 7.54
C ASN A 149 6.03 -16.90 8.32
N PRO A 150 7.17 -16.75 9.00
CA PRO A 150 7.49 -15.53 9.77
C PRO A 150 7.68 -14.29 8.90
N THR A 151 7.94 -14.45 7.61
CA THR A 151 8.17 -13.33 6.69
C THR A 151 6.93 -13.01 5.88
N PHE A 152 6.71 -11.73 5.57
CA PHE A 152 5.65 -11.31 4.66
C PHE A 152 5.74 -12.04 3.31
N GLY A 153 6.93 -12.02 2.70
CA GLY A 153 7.18 -12.70 1.42
C GLY A 153 6.87 -14.19 1.45
N GLY A 154 7.35 -14.91 2.46
CA GLY A 154 7.05 -16.34 2.59
C GLY A 154 5.56 -16.62 2.82
N PHE A 155 4.89 -15.81 3.63
CA PHE A 155 3.46 -15.98 3.91
C PHE A 155 2.59 -15.71 2.66
N THR A 156 2.95 -14.70 1.85
CA THR A 156 2.27 -14.48 0.56
C THR A 156 2.43 -15.67 -0.39
N ALA A 157 3.63 -16.28 -0.43
CA ALA A 157 3.88 -17.45 -1.26
C ALA A 157 3.06 -18.68 -0.81
N GLU A 158 2.94 -18.89 0.49
CA GLU A 158 2.10 -19.96 1.05
C GLU A 158 0.62 -19.79 0.67
N ILE A 159 0.09 -18.57 0.75
CA ILE A 159 -1.30 -18.28 0.33
C ILE A 159 -1.48 -18.52 -1.16
N ARG A 160 -0.57 -18.04 -2.02
CA ARG A 160 -0.62 -18.31 -3.47
C ARG A 160 -0.62 -19.80 -3.78
N ASN A 161 0.20 -20.57 -3.08
CA ASN A 161 0.27 -22.02 -3.22
C ASN A 161 -1.05 -22.69 -2.78
N ALA A 162 -1.64 -22.25 -1.67
CA ALA A 162 -2.92 -22.75 -1.19
C ALA A 162 -4.05 -22.52 -2.22
N ILE A 163 -4.15 -21.29 -2.75
CA ILE A 163 -5.12 -20.91 -3.80
C ILE A 163 -4.92 -21.76 -5.06
N SER A 164 -3.68 -21.91 -5.51
CA SER A 164 -3.34 -22.69 -6.72
C SER A 164 -3.71 -24.17 -6.56
N THR A 165 -3.42 -24.75 -5.39
CA THR A 165 -3.68 -26.16 -5.11
C THR A 165 -5.19 -26.46 -5.07
N GLU A 166 -5.99 -25.58 -4.48
CA GLU A 166 -7.44 -25.76 -4.46
C GLU A 166 -8.05 -25.67 -5.87
N GLY A 167 -7.57 -24.73 -6.70
CA GLY A 167 -7.97 -24.63 -8.10
C GLY A 167 -7.67 -25.91 -8.90
N GLN A 168 -6.53 -26.57 -8.65
CA GLN A 168 -6.21 -27.85 -9.26
C GLN A 168 -7.13 -28.98 -8.78
N LEU A 169 -7.39 -29.07 -7.47
CA LEU A 169 -8.29 -30.08 -6.89
C LEU A 169 -9.72 -29.97 -7.45
N PHE A 170 -10.21 -28.75 -7.68
CA PHE A 170 -11.51 -28.53 -8.28
C PHE A 170 -11.59 -29.05 -9.72
N ARG A 171 -10.56 -28.78 -10.54
CA ARG A 171 -10.49 -29.26 -11.94
C ARG A 171 -10.45 -30.78 -12.02
N VAL A 172 -9.65 -31.42 -11.17
CA VAL A 172 -9.57 -32.89 -11.10
C VAL A 172 -10.92 -33.50 -10.73
N LYS A 173 -11.62 -32.96 -9.73
CA LYS A 173 -12.95 -33.42 -9.33
C LYS A 173 -14.01 -33.22 -10.42
N ALA A 174 -13.90 -32.17 -11.24
CA ALA A 174 -14.80 -31.94 -12.36
C ALA A 174 -14.61 -32.99 -13.46
N SER A 175 -13.36 -33.31 -13.82
CA SER A 175 -13.03 -34.36 -14.80
C SER A 175 -13.65 -35.72 -14.42
N TYR A 176 -13.52 -36.13 -13.15
CA TYR A 176 -14.11 -37.40 -12.68
C TYR A 176 -15.64 -37.43 -12.73
N LYS A 177 -16.31 -36.27 -12.67
CA LYS A 177 -17.77 -36.20 -12.78
C LYS A 177 -18.25 -36.28 -14.23
N GLU A 178 -17.47 -35.79 -15.19
CA GLU A 178 -17.75 -35.90 -16.62
C GLU A 178 -17.53 -37.33 -17.13
N ASP A 179 -16.55 -38.05 -16.59
CA ASP A 179 -16.28 -39.46 -16.95
C ASP A 179 -17.32 -40.47 -16.42
N LEU A 180 -18.25 -40.03 -15.56
CA LEU A 180 -19.29 -40.86 -14.92
C LEU A 180 -20.72 -40.56 -15.42
N ALA A 181 -20.89 -39.66 -16.39
CA ALA A 181 -22.17 -39.25 -16.97
C ALA A 181 -22.32 -39.75 -18.42
#